data_AF-A0A5J4U092-F1
#
_entry.id   AF-A0A5J4U092-F1
#
_cell.length_a   1.000
_cell.length_b   1.000
_cell.length_c   1.000
_cell.angle_alpha   90.00
_cell.angle_beta   90.00
_cell.angle_gamma   90.00
#
_symmetry.space_group_name_H-M   'P 1'
#
loop_
_entity.id
_entity.type
_entity.pdbx_description
1 polymer ?
#
loop_
_entity_poly.entity_id
_entity_poly.type
_entity_poly.pdbx_seq_one_letter_code
_entity_poly.pdbx_strand_id
1 'polypeptide(L)'
;SDQHIIASNTEPSSVYVLSVYGPTSQLAHNVEYVTTRTIAKLILQVEKFGFFRFEDFRKAQLKYIFRLITMLLHILLVVCCTLSSNFYKNNFDSKKDITSSQINATSTQNSVSSSQLDNSFGQSQSNKSNSDITFYIKNEVIENPSCSQSSPCKTINHILSFSPPSGFNKGVDNVIINLQSNTYDQDSIKLNSGTILSNILTVQSNGYTPSSSSSTKQSIITSSNSQSLFSIANNGHLKLYGLHFDNLLSDSTNPLIYLISQSSDLVNPQVIIRDCAFEQSAPITYQVTHPLIRIQGGKLTIENTLIRNYEFKNGGKVIQLDSQTEKQYLIDVINTEFRNIAQDVGSVQGGAVISGNIDSINPLRIRDKTLFNNITSTGQGGCIYLSGWEGTIELSKVTFIQCKGMNGGSIYLYLEGGSSITIEECEFKGCESIGNNKDYGGAIFM
;
A
#
# COMPACT_ATOMS: atom_id res chain seq x y z
N SER A 1 45.56 -17.23 13.79
CA SER A 1 46.53 -16.56 12.91
C SER A 1 45.86 -15.34 12.35
N ASP A 2 46.36 -14.18 12.74
CA ASP A 2 45.81 -12.85 12.52
C ASP A 2 45.58 -12.52 11.04
N GLN A 3 44.45 -11.87 10.74
CA GLN A 3 44.41 -10.79 9.75
C GLN A 3 43.44 -9.70 10.21
N HIS A 4 44.03 -8.59 10.65
CA HIS A 4 43.40 -7.28 10.72
C HIS A 4 43.07 -6.79 9.30
N ILE A 5 41.87 -6.24 9.10
CA ILE A 5 41.59 -5.35 7.97
C ILE A 5 41.31 -3.96 8.53
N ILE A 6 42.20 -3.04 8.15
CA ILE A 6 42.15 -1.60 8.41
C ILE A 6 41.15 -0.99 7.42
N ALA A 7 40.18 -0.24 7.92
CA ALA A 7 39.27 0.56 7.11
C ALA A 7 40.00 1.81 6.58
N SER A 8 39.87 2.10 5.29
CA SER A 8 40.23 3.39 4.70
C SER A 8 39.02 4.02 4.02
N ASN A 9 38.69 5.24 4.46
CA ASN A 9 37.72 6.14 3.85
C ASN A 9 38.13 6.52 2.41
N THR A 10 37.19 6.44 1.47
CA THR A 10 36.76 7.49 0.50
C THR A 10 35.75 6.90 -0.51
N GLU A 11 34.61 7.57 -0.67
CA GLU A 11 33.41 7.32 -1.52
C GLU A 11 33.64 7.35 -3.07
N PRO A 12 32.63 7.09 -3.96
CA PRO A 12 31.18 6.89 -3.73
C PRO A 12 30.50 5.67 -4.45
N SER A 13 29.27 5.38 -4.02
CA SER A 13 28.18 4.70 -4.75
C SER A 13 28.42 3.28 -5.28
N SER A 14 28.26 2.28 -4.41
CA SER A 14 28.09 0.88 -4.83
C SER A 14 26.60 0.55 -4.97
N VAL A 15 26.11 0.39 -6.19
CA VAL A 15 24.82 -0.28 -6.45
C VAL A 15 25.02 -1.78 -6.25
N TYR A 16 24.36 -2.36 -5.25
CA TYR A 16 24.34 -3.82 -5.07
C TYR A 16 23.04 -4.38 -5.66
N VAL A 17 23.12 -4.95 -6.86
CA VAL A 17 22.08 -5.86 -7.37
C VAL A 17 22.53 -7.28 -7.05
N LEU A 18 21.96 -7.88 -6.00
CA LEU A 18 22.21 -9.29 -5.68
C LEU A 18 21.08 -10.14 -6.27
N SER A 19 21.34 -10.76 -7.42
CA SER A 19 20.48 -11.81 -7.95
C SER A 19 20.88 -13.14 -7.31
N VAL A 20 20.01 -13.73 -6.50
CA VAL A 20 20.24 -15.06 -5.92
C VAL A 20 19.97 -16.12 -6.99
N TYR A 21 21.03 -16.57 -7.67
CA TYR A 21 20.99 -17.74 -8.57
C TYR A 21 21.59 -18.96 -7.88
N GLY A 22 20.80 -20.03 -7.77
CA GLY A 22 21.28 -21.38 -7.46
C GLY A 22 22.11 -21.98 -8.60
N PRO A 23 22.88 -23.06 -8.36
CA PRO A 23 23.98 -23.47 -9.22
C PRO A 23 23.52 -23.94 -10.59
N THR A 24 24.10 -23.30 -11.61
CA THR A 24 23.95 -23.60 -13.03
C THR A 24 24.68 -24.88 -13.44
N SER A 25 24.03 -25.72 -14.25
CA SER A 25 24.70 -26.49 -15.29
C SER A 25 24.26 -25.95 -16.66
N GLN A 26 25.26 -25.60 -17.47
CA GLN A 26 25.13 -25.09 -18.83
C GLN A 26 24.61 -26.18 -19.78
N LEU A 27 23.66 -25.85 -20.66
CA LEU A 27 23.70 -26.29 -22.06
C LEU A 27 22.85 -25.38 -22.95
N ALA A 28 23.42 -25.06 -24.10
CA ALA A 28 23.00 -24.03 -25.03
C ALA A 28 21.77 -24.40 -25.88
N HIS A 29 21.16 -23.35 -26.45
CA HIS A 29 20.23 -23.28 -27.57
C HIS A 29 19.90 -24.59 -28.31
N ASN A 30 18.62 -24.99 -28.28
CA ASN A 30 17.81 -25.28 -29.47
C ASN A 30 16.34 -25.42 -29.07
N VAL A 31 15.45 -24.77 -29.85
CA VAL A 31 14.00 -24.89 -29.74
C VAL A 31 13.59 -26.22 -30.36
N GLU A 32 13.14 -27.17 -29.55
CA GLU A 32 12.50 -28.40 -30.03
C GLU A 32 11.30 -28.76 -29.13
N TYR A 33 10.17 -29.03 -29.77
CA TYR A 33 8.91 -29.44 -29.13
C TYR A 33 9.08 -30.73 -28.32
N VAL A 34 8.89 -30.65 -27.00
CA VAL A 34 8.92 -31.83 -26.13
C VAL A 34 7.59 -32.58 -26.21
N THR A 35 7.61 -33.72 -26.88
CA THR A 35 6.53 -34.72 -26.86
C THR A 35 6.60 -35.61 -25.61
N THR A 36 5.48 -36.24 -25.29
CA THR A 36 5.10 -37.08 -24.12
C THR A 36 6.12 -38.13 -23.62
N ARG A 37 7.24 -38.35 -24.32
CA ARG A 37 8.29 -39.31 -23.95
C ARG A 37 9.24 -38.83 -22.84
N THR A 38 9.40 -37.53 -22.62
CA THR A 38 10.30 -37.01 -21.56
C THR A 38 9.68 -37.13 -20.17
N ILE A 39 8.35 -37.05 -20.07
CA ILE A 39 7.60 -37.22 -18.82
C ILE A 39 7.67 -38.68 -18.32
N ALA A 40 7.63 -39.66 -19.24
CA ALA A 40 7.76 -41.07 -18.88
C ALA A 40 9.15 -41.44 -18.31
N LYS A 41 10.22 -40.73 -18.72
CA LYS A 41 11.56 -40.94 -18.17
C LYS A 41 11.76 -40.32 -16.78
N LEU A 42 11.07 -39.22 -16.49
CA LEU A 42 11.09 -38.61 -15.14
C LEU A 42 10.33 -39.47 -14.11
N ILE A 43 9.23 -40.11 -14.52
CA ILE A 43 8.43 -40.97 -13.63
C ILE A 43 9.21 -42.24 -13.24
N LEU A 44 10.05 -42.79 -14.13
CA LEU A 44 10.87 -43.98 -13.87
C LEU A 44 12.11 -43.73 -13.00
N GLN A 45 12.54 -42.48 -12.79
CA GLN A 45 13.66 -42.16 -11.89
C GLN A 45 13.25 -41.99 -10.42
N VAL A 46 11.96 -41.81 -10.13
CA VAL A 46 11.45 -41.60 -8.77
C VAL A 46 11.27 -42.92 -8.00
N GLU A 47 11.23 -44.07 -8.67
CA GLU A 47 11.09 -45.40 -8.01
C GLU A 47 12.38 -45.93 -7.36
N LYS A 48 13.51 -45.22 -7.44
CA LYS A 48 14.81 -45.69 -6.93
C LYS A 48 15.30 -45.10 -5.60
N PHE A 49 14.54 -44.23 -4.95
CA PHE A 49 14.91 -43.71 -3.63
C PHE A 49 13.87 -44.09 -2.57
N GLY A 50 14.19 -45.14 -1.82
CA GLY A 50 13.39 -45.63 -0.71
C GLY A 50 13.64 -44.89 0.61
N PHE A 51 12.57 -44.85 1.41
CA PHE A 51 12.48 -44.61 2.86
C PHE A 51 12.81 -43.21 3.39
N PHE A 52 11.78 -42.38 3.58
CA PHE A 52 11.46 -41.67 4.84
C PHE A 52 10.00 -41.14 4.79
N ARG A 53 9.36 -41.04 5.97
CA ARG A 53 7.93 -40.76 6.30
C ARG A 53 7.00 -40.22 5.18
N PHE A 54 5.91 -40.96 4.92
CA PHE A 54 5.09 -40.91 3.69
C PHE A 54 3.82 -40.03 3.71
N GLU A 55 3.45 -39.38 4.82
CA GLU A 55 2.18 -38.61 4.88
C GLU A 55 2.31 -37.10 4.59
N ASP A 56 3.37 -36.44 5.05
CA ASP A 56 3.54 -34.99 4.83
C ASP A 56 3.97 -34.66 3.38
N PHE A 57 4.72 -35.57 2.75
CA PHE A 57 5.16 -35.41 1.36
C PHE A 57 3.99 -35.50 0.37
N ARG A 58 2.98 -36.33 0.64
CA ARG A 58 1.77 -36.42 -0.20
C ARG A 58 0.95 -35.13 -0.16
N LYS A 59 0.84 -34.47 1.00
CA LYS A 59 0.12 -33.18 1.11
C LYS A 59 0.86 -32.06 0.39
N ALA A 60 2.19 -31.99 0.51
CA ALA A 60 3.01 -31.00 -0.19
C ALA A 60 3.00 -31.21 -1.72
N GLN A 61 3.13 -32.46 -2.18
CA GLN A 61 3.06 -32.82 -3.60
C GLN A 61 1.67 -32.60 -4.19
N LEU A 62 0.58 -32.95 -3.48
CA LEU A 62 -0.77 -32.63 -3.94
C LEU A 62 -1.00 -31.12 -4.05
N LYS A 63 -0.51 -30.34 -3.08
CA LYS A 63 -0.63 -28.87 -3.10
C LYS A 63 0.14 -28.26 -4.28
N TYR A 64 1.31 -28.82 -4.60
CA TYR A 64 2.10 -28.41 -5.76
C TYR A 64 1.42 -28.79 -7.10
N ILE A 65 0.91 -30.02 -7.22
CA ILE A 65 0.19 -30.49 -8.42
C ILE A 65 -1.10 -29.68 -8.64
N PHE A 66 -1.85 -29.40 -7.57
CA PHE A 66 -3.07 -28.59 -7.65
C PHE A 66 -2.74 -27.18 -8.15
N ARG A 67 -1.67 -26.55 -7.63
CA ARG A 67 -1.17 -25.25 -8.09
C ARG A 67 -0.75 -25.24 -9.56
N LEU A 68 -0.06 -26.30 -10.02
CA LEU A 68 0.37 -26.42 -11.41
C LEU A 68 -0.84 -26.53 -12.37
N ILE A 69 -1.87 -27.29 -11.96
CA ILE A 69 -3.12 -27.44 -12.71
C ILE A 69 -3.88 -26.11 -12.77
N THR A 70 -3.98 -25.37 -11.65
CA THR A 70 -4.66 -24.06 -11.62
C THR A 70 -3.95 -23.04 -12.53
N MET A 71 -2.61 -23.06 -12.54
CA MET A 71 -1.80 -22.19 -13.40
C MET A 71 -1.98 -22.52 -14.89
N LEU A 72 -1.97 -23.81 -15.25
CA LEU A 72 -2.23 -24.27 -16.62
C LEU A 72 -3.65 -23.90 -17.09
N LEU A 73 -4.66 -23.99 -16.22
CA LEU A 73 -6.02 -23.55 -16.52
C LEU A 73 -6.11 -22.04 -16.78
N HIS A 74 -5.39 -21.22 -16.01
CA HIS A 74 -5.34 -19.76 -16.23
C HIS A 74 -4.66 -19.40 -17.55
N ILE A 75 -3.54 -20.05 -17.88
CA ILE A 75 -2.87 -19.86 -19.16
C ILE A 75 -3.80 -20.24 -20.31
N LEU A 76 -4.52 -21.36 -20.19
CA LEU A 76 -5.49 -21.79 -21.20
C LEU A 76 -6.62 -20.76 -21.37
N LEU A 77 -7.11 -20.19 -20.27
CA LEU A 77 -8.17 -19.18 -20.29
C LEU A 77 -7.71 -17.88 -20.97
N VAL A 78 -6.50 -17.42 -20.66
CA VAL A 78 -5.89 -16.22 -21.26
C VAL A 78 -5.63 -16.42 -22.76
N VAL A 79 -5.17 -17.61 -23.17
CA VAL A 79 -4.99 -17.95 -24.58
C VAL A 79 -6.35 -17.99 -25.30
N CYS A 80 -7.40 -18.55 -24.69
CA CYS A 80 -8.75 -18.53 -25.25
C CYS A 80 -9.32 -17.10 -25.38
N CYS A 81 -9.10 -16.22 -24.39
CA CYS A 81 -9.52 -14.81 -24.43
C CYS A 81 -8.75 -13.98 -25.49
N THR A 82 -7.47 -14.25 -25.69
CA THR A 82 -6.65 -13.57 -26.71
C THR A 82 -6.98 -14.05 -28.12
N LEU A 83 -7.31 -15.32 -28.31
CA LEU A 83 -7.78 -15.84 -29.60
C LEU A 83 -9.18 -15.32 -29.97
N SER A 84 -10.09 -15.21 -29.00
CA SER A 84 -11.45 -14.67 -29.21
C SER A 84 -11.46 -13.15 -29.47
N SER A 85 -10.59 -12.39 -28.82
CA SER A 85 -10.43 -10.94 -29.09
C SER A 85 -9.79 -10.65 -30.45
N ASN A 86 -8.83 -11.47 -30.89
CA ASN A 86 -8.26 -11.35 -32.24
C ASN A 86 -9.27 -11.73 -33.34
N PHE A 87 -10.20 -12.65 -33.09
CA PHE A 87 -11.28 -13.00 -34.02
C PHE A 87 -12.33 -11.87 -34.15
N TYR A 88 -12.58 -11.11 -33.08
CA TYR A 88 -13.47 -9.95 -33.09
C TYR A 88 -12.85 -8.73 -33.77
N LYS A 89 -11.54 -8.51 -33.59
CA LYS A 89 -10.82 -7.36 -34.16
C LYS A 89 -10.68 -7.47 -35.69
N ASN A 90 -10.38 -8.66 -36.21
CA ASN A 90 -10.23 -8.89 -37.64
C ASN A 90 -11.54 -8.79 -38.44
N ASN A 91 -12.71 -8.93 -37.80
CA ASN A 91 -14.01 -8.75 -38.47
C ASN A 91 -14.51 -7.30 -38.48
N PHE A 92 -13.93 -6.41 -37.66
CA PHE A 92 -14.36 -5.02 -37.57
C PHE A 92 -13.54 -4.10 -38.50
N ASP A 93 -12.27 -4.41 -38.75
CA ASP A 93 -11.38 -3.60 -39.61
C ASP A 93 -11.63 -3.79 -41.12
N SER A 94 -12.41 -4.80 -41.55
CA SER A 94 -12.78 -4.97 -42.97
C SER A 94 -13.98 -4.13 -43.43
N LYS A 95 -14.61 -3.36 -42.54
CA LYS A 95 -15.87 -2.65 -42.82
C LYS A 95 -15.79 -1.12 -42.79
N LYS A 96 -14.59 -0.53 -42.63
CA LYS A 96 -14.43 0.92 -42.39
C LYS A 96 -13.80 1.75 -43.52
N ASP A 97 -13.46 1.14 -44.65
CA ASP A 97 -12.85 1.85 -45.79
C ASP A 97 -13.80 2.00 -46.98
N ILE A 98 -14.89 2.77 -46.84
CA ILE A 98 -15.56 3.41 -47.99
C ILE A 98 -16.06 4.81 -47.60
N THR A 99 -15.62 5.81 -48.37
CA THR A 99 -16.00 7.25 -48.41
C THR A 99 -15.19 8.25 -47.58
N SER A 100 -14.15 8.81 -48.21
CA SER A 100 -13.76 10.21 -48.02
C SER A 100 -13.51 10.85 -49.39
N SER A 101 -14.41 11.75 -49.81
CA SER A 101 -14.18 12.63 -50.96
C SER A 101 -14.53 14.06 -50.58
N GLN A 102 -13.47 14.89 -50.55
CA GLN A 102 -13.39 16.30 -50.91
C GLN A 102 -14.44 17.27 -50.35
N ILE A 103 -13.99 18.11 -49.41
CA ILE A 103 -14.65 19.38 -49.05
C ILE A 103 -13.91 20.52 -49.76
N ASN A 104 -14.61 21.24 -50.63
CA ASN A 104 -14.24 22.58 -51.08
C ASN A 104 -15.22 23.59 -50.47
N ALA A 105 -14.66 24.68 -49.95
CA ALA A 105 -15.37 25.75 -49.28
C ALA A 105 -16.06 26.70 -50.27
N THR A 106 -17.28 27.16 -49.92
CA THR A 106 -17.76 28.50 -50.30
C THR A 106 -18.85 28.96 -49.32
N SER A 107 -18.70 30.20 -48.87
CA SER A 107 -19.58 30.95 -47.99
C SER A 107 -20.73 31.62 -48.74
N THR A 108 -21.94 31.62 -48.17
CA THR A 108 -22.93 32.70 -48.36
C THR A 108 -23.92 32.75 -47.19
N GLN A 109 -24.15 33.96 -46.68
CA GLN A 109 -25.20 34.32 -45.72
C GLN A 109 -26.60 34.22 -46.36
N ASN A 110 -27.61 33.84 -45.58
CA ASN A 110 -28.91 34.53 -45.55
C ASN A 110 -29.78 34.07 -44.36
N SER A 111 -30.44 35.07 -43.78
CA SER A 111 -31.40 35.02 -42.67
C SER A 111 -32.80 34.56 -43.10
N VAL A 112 -33.58 33.95 -42.18
CA VAL A 112 -34.96 34.34 -41.74
C VAL A 112 -35.75 33.15 -41.10
N SER A 113 -36.23 33.42 -39.87
CA SER A 113 -37.41 32.95 -39.08
C SER A 113 -37.88 31.48 -38.94
N SER A 114 -37.87 31.02 -37.68
CA SER A 114 -38.87 30.25 -36.88
C SER A 114 -39.81 29.21 -37.53
N SER A 115 -39.71 27.93 -37.11
CA SER A 115 -40.53 27.30 -36.04
C SER A 115 -40.53 25.75 -36.11
N GLN A 116 -40.64 25.12 -34.93
CA GLN A 116 -41.00 23.71 -34.61
C GLN A 116 -39.95 22.58 -34.68
N LEU A 117 -39.62 22.07 -33.47
CA LEU A 117 -39.54 20.66 -32.98
C LEU A 117 -39.28 19.57 -34.05
N ASP A 118 -38.30 18.66 -33.96
CA ASP A 118 -38.06 17.73 -32.86
C ASP A 118 -36.72 16.94 -33.04
N ASN A 119 -36.12 16.53 -31.91
CA ASN A 119 -35.21 15.39 -31.66
C ASN A 119 -33.89 15.13 -32.44
N SER A 120 -32.80 15.17 -31.66
CA SER A 120 -31.78 14.09 -31.47
C SER A 120 -30.31 14.34 -31.89
N PHE A 121 -29.42 14.03 -30.94
CA PHE A 121 -28.00 13.68 -31.01
C PHE A 121 -26.97 14.69 -31.58
N GLY A 122 -26.08 15.11 -30.68
CA GLY A 122 -24.81 15.77 -31.00
C GLY A 122 -24.02 16.07 -29.73
N GLN A 123 -23.34 15.05 -29.18
CA GLN A 123 -22.36 15.21 -28.12
C GLN A 123 -21.31 16.24 -28.54
N SER A 124 -21.12 17.28 -27.74
CA SER A 124 -19.78 17.86 -27.55
C SER A 124 -19.39 17.59 -26.09
N GLN A 125 -18.47 16.64 -25.91
CA GLN A 125 -17.73 16.54 -24.66
C GLN A 125 -16.94 17.83 -24.50
N SER A 126 -17.41 18.69 -23.61
CA SER A 126 -16.63 19.80 -23.08
C SER A 126 -16.48 19.55 -21.58
N ASN A 127 -15.24 19.30 -21.18
CA ASN A 127 -14.64 19.40 -19.85
C ASN A 127 -15.63 19.49 -18.68
N LYS A 128 -15.89 18.37 -17.98
CA LYS A 128 -16.51 18.42 -16.65
C LYS A 128 -15.63 19.26 -15.74
N SER A 129 -16.13 20.42 -15.33
CA SER A 129 -15.58 21.18 -14.21
C SER A 129 -15.55 20.27 -12.99
N ASN A 130 -14.41 20.16 -12.32
CA ASN A 130 -14.28 19.40 -11.09
C ASN A 130 -15.26 19.93 -10.05
N SER A 131 -16.31 19.16 -9.72
CA SER A 131 -17.40 19.54 -8.83
C SER A 131 -17.12 19.19 -7.36
N ASP A 132 -15.84 19.19 -6.98
CA ASP A 132 -15.40 19.00 -5.60
C ASP A 132 -16.18 19.89 -4.64
N ILE A 133 -16.59 19.31 -3.52
CA ILE A 133 -17.39 20.01 -2.51
C ILE A 133 -16.61 20.09 -1.20
N THR A 134 -16.77 21.21 -0.50
CA THR A 134 -16.05 21.50 0.73
C THR A 134 -16.99 21.64 1.92
N PHE A 135 -16.65 20.99 3.02
CA PHE A 135 -17.33 21.08 4.31
C PHE A 135 -16.33 21.39 5.44
N TYR A 136 -16.88 21.78 6.58
CA TYR A 136 -16.10 22.19 7.74
C TYR A 136 -16.54 21.46 8.99
N ILE A 137 -15.57 21.06 9.81
CA ILE A 137 -15.81 20.47 11.13
C ILE A 137 -15.23 21.35 12.22
N LYS A 138 -15.97 21.47 13.32
CA LYS A 138 -15.52 22.09 14.57
C LYS A 138 -16.12 21.31 15.73
N ASN A 139 -15.37 21.09 16.79
CA ASN A 139 -15.76 20.14 17.83
C ASN A 139 -16.90 20.63 18.74
N GLU A 140 -16.87 21.90 19.16
CA GLU A 140 -17.81 22.47 20.13
C GLU A 140 -19.13 22.96 19.49
N VAL A 141 -19.59 22.30 18.42
CA VAL A 141 -20.81 22.67 17.69
C VAL A 141 -21.79 21.50 17.63
N ILE A 142 -23.05 21.82 17.37
CA ILE A 142 -24.07 20.84 17.03
C ILE A 142 -24.01 20.50 15.55
N GLU A 143 -24.56 19.34 15.15
CA GLU A 143 -24.62 18.99 13.72
C GLU A 143 -25.42 20.02 12.93
N ASN A 144 -24.81 20.57 11.89
CA ASN A 144 -25.44 21.56 11.03
C ASN A 144 -25.93 20.91 9.72
N PRO A 145 -27.08 21.30 9.17
CA PRO A 145 -27.51 20.76 7.87
C PRO A 145 -26.59 21.16 6.70
N SER A 146 -25.85 22.27 6.80
CA SER A 146 -25.03 22.80 5.72
C SER A 146 -23.54 22.46 5.83
N CYS A 147 -23.03 22.22 7.05
CA CYS A 147 -21.61 22.06 7.36
C CYS A 147 -20.69 23.10 6.69
N SER A 148 -21.17 24.35 6.55
CA SER A 148 -20.45 25.45 5.91
C SER A 148 -19.38 26.04 6.82
N GLN A 149 -18.53 26.93 6.29
CA GLN A 149 -17.44 27.52 7.06
C GLN A 149 -17.91 28.30 8.30
N SER A 150 -19.02 29.03 8.19
CA SER A 150 -19.63 29.78 9.30
C SER A 150 -20.49 28.91 10.21
N SER A 151 -20.93 27.75 9.71
CA SER A 151 -21.84 26.83 10.40
C SER A 151 -21.34 25.39 10.26
N PRO A 152 -20.17 25.08 10.85
CA PRO A 152 -19.51 23.78 10.70
C PRO A 152 -20.30 22.66 11.38
N CYS A 153 -19.98 21.43 11.00
CA CYS A 153 -20.53 20.21 11.59
C CYS A 153 -19.62 19.62 12.66
N LYS A 154 -20.14 18.61 13.37
CA LYS A 154 -19.42 17.95 14.44
C LYS A 154 -18.68 16.72 13.94
N THR A 155 -19.31 15.89 13.09
CA THR A 155 -18.73 14.60 12.67
C THR A 155 -18.58 14.45 11.15
N ILE A 156 -17.56 13.69 10.76
CA ILE A 156 -17.35 13.27 9.36
C ILE A 156 -18.50 12.37 8.90
N ASN A 157 -19.00 11.48 9.76
CA ASN A 157 -20.08 10.57 9.42
C ASN A 157 -21.39 11.31 9.10
N HIS A 158 -21.69 12.41 9.80
CA HIS A 158 -22.83 13.26 9.46
C HIS A 158 -22.71 13.83 8.05
N ILE A 159 -21.54 14.39 7.69
CA ILE A 159 -21.27 14.90 6.33
C ILE A 159 -21.42 13.78 5.29
N LEU A 160 -20.84 12.59 5.54
CA LEU A 160 -20.90 11.47 4.59
C LEU A 160 -22.31 10.89 4.41
N SER A 161 -23.26 11.23 5.28
CA SER A 161 -24.66 10.83 5.18
C SER A 161 -25.48 11.69 4.21
N PHE A 162 -24.95 12.83 3.76
CA PHE A 162 -25.66 13.73 2.86
C PHE A 162 -25.87 13.12 1.49
N SER A 163 -27.02 13.42 0.89
CA SER A 163 -27.26 13.12 -0.52
C SER A 163 -26.34 13.98 -1.40
N PRO A 164 -25.72 13.42 -2.45
CA PRO A 164 -24.92 14.18 -3.40
C PRO A 164 -25.72 15.36 -4.00
N PRO A 165 -25.16 16.58 -4.06
CA PRO A 165 -25.82 17.70 -4.71
C PRO A 165 -25.89 17.52 -6.22
N SER A 166 -26.77 18.27 -6.88
CA SER A 166 -26.92 18.22 -8.34
C SER A 166 -25.59 18.53 -9.04
N GLY A 167 -25.20 17.68 -9.99
CA GLY A 167 -23.95 17.78 -10.73
C GLY A 167 -22.77 17.02 -10.10
N PHE A 168 -22.84 16.65 -8.82
CA PHE A 168 -21.79 15.89 -8.13
C PHE A 168 -21.78 14.42 -8.58
N ASN A 169 -20.62 13.95 -9.02
CA ASN A 169 -20.38 12.61 -9.53
C ASN A 169 -19.64 11.76 -8.47
N LYS A 170 -20.40 11.01 -7.69
CA LYS A 170 -19.85 10.04 -6.73
C LYS A 170 -18.87 9.08 -7.43
N GLY A 171 -17.70 8.87 -6.82
CA GLY A 171 -16.63 8.04 -7.35
C GLY A 171 -15.69 8.75 -8.33
N VAL A 172 -15.95 10.03 -8.63
CA VAL A 172 -15.06 10.89 -9.42
C VAL A 172 -14.72 12.15 -8.65
N ASP A 173 -15.74 12.84 -8.13
CA ASP A 173 -15.58 14.10 -7.43
C ASP A 173 -15.20 13.86 -5.95
N ASN A 174 -14.39 14.77 -5.42
CA ASN A 174 -13.80 14.68 -4.10
C ASN A 174 -14.61 15.49 -3.07
N VAL A 175 -14.85 14.89 -1.91
CA VAL A 175 -15.35 15.62 -0.74
C VAL A 175 -14.15 16.09 0.06
N ILE A 176 -14.09 17.38 0.37
CA ILE A 176 -13.02 17.98 1.16
C ILE A 176 -13.60 18.41 2.51
N ILE A 177 -13.04 17.93 3.61
CA ILE A 177 -13.41 18.32 4.97
C ILE A 177 -12.25 19.07 5.62
N ASN A 178 -12.49 20.32 5.98
CA ASN A 178 -11.54 21.16 6.70
C ASN A 178 -11.85 21.17 8.20
N LEU A 179 -10.90 20.71 9.02
CA LEU A 179 -11.00 20.80 10.47
C LEU A 179 -10.62 22.21 10.92
N GLN A 180 -11.56 22.93 11.53
CA GLN A 180 -11.32 24.27 12.09
C GLN A 180 -10.76 24.22 13.52
N SER A 181 -10.90 23.09 14.20
CA SER A 181 -10.38 22.83 15.53
C SER A 181 -9.99 21.35 15.66
N ASN A 182 -9.27 21.01 16.74
CA ASN A 182 -9.18 19.64 17.20
C ASN A 182 -10.57 19.04 17.39
N THR A 183 -10.68 17.72 17.26
CA THR A 183 -11.93 16.95 17.43
C THR A 183 -11.68 15.66 18.19
N TYR A 184 -12.65 15.24 19.02
CA TYR A 184 -12.60 13.99 19.78
C TYR A 184 -13.81 13.06 19.52
N ASP A 185 -14.79 13.50 18.73
CA ASP A 185 -16.02 12.74 18.46
C ASP A 185 -16.00 11.97 17.13
N GLN A 186 -14.83 11.87 16.47
CA GLN A 186 -14.71 11.08 15.24
C GLN A 186 -14.49 9.62 15.59
N ASP A 187 -15.31 8.74 15.02
CA ASP A 187 -15.15 7.30 15.19
C ASP A 187 -15.74 6.54 14.00
N SER A 188 -15.24 5.33 13.75
CA SER A 188 -15.86 4.34 12.86
C SER A 188 -16.22 4.85 11.45
N ILE A 189 -15.37 5.69 10.84
CA ILE A 189 -15.61 6.29 9.51
C ILE A 189 -15.36 5.24 8.43
N LYS A 190 -16.38 4.98 7.60
CA LYS A 190 -16.35 3.96 6.55
C LYS A 190 -16.44 4.58 5.17
N LEU A 191 -15.44 4.30 4.32
CA LEU A 191 -15.42 4.69 2.91
C LEU A 191 -15.43 3.45 2.02
N ASN A 192 -16.53 3.26 1.31
CA ASN A 192 -16.74 2.17 0.37
C ASN A 192 -17.84 2.56 -0.64
N SER A 193 -18.21 1.62 -1.51
CA SER A 193 -19.25 1.84 -2.52
C SER A 193 -20.61 2.25 -1.95
N GLY A 194 -20.92 1.86 -0.72
CA GLY A 194 -22.15 2.18 0.01
C GLY A 194 -22.18 3.55 0.68
N THR A 195 -21.06 4.27 0.79
CA THR A 195 -21.03 5.62 1.40
C THR A 195 -21.92 6.59 0.60
N ILE A 196 -22.88 7.28 1.22
CA ILE A 196 -23.94 8.01 0.51
C ILE A 196 -23.37 9.15 -0.34
N LEU A 197 -22.62 10.07 0.30
CA LEU A 197 -22.13 11.27 -0.37
C LEU A 197 -21.03 10.98 -1.40
N SER A 198 -19.89 10.45 -0.95
CA SER A 198 -18.78 10.06 -1.82
C SER A 198 -17.91 8.98 -1.17
N ASN A 199 -17.31 8.15 -2.02
CA ASN A 199 -16.25 7.20 -1.64
C ASN A 199 -14.85 7.79 -1.82
N ILE A 200 -14.72 9.06 -2.24
CA ILE A 200 -13.47 9.81 -2.33
C ILE A 200 -13.53 10.96 -1.32
N LEU A 201 -12.68 10.90 -0.29
CA LEU A 201 -12.65 11.85 0.81
C LEU A 201 -11.25 12.40 1.03
N THR A 202 -11.18 13.71 1.20
CA THR A 202 -10.02 14.42 1.75
C THR A 202 -10.40 15.00 3.11
N VAL A 203 -9.60 14.71 4.13
CA VAL A 203 -9.69 15.35 5.44
C VAL A 203 -8.38 16.09 5.69
N GLN A 204 -8.48 17.36 6.07
CA GLN A 204 -7.32 18.20 6.26
C GLN A 204 -7.52 19.24 7.35
N SER A 205 -6.42 19.77 7.88
CA SER A 205 -6.47 20.96 8.72
C SER A 205 -6.93 22.16 7.90
N ASN A 206 -7.79 23.01 8.48
CA ASN A 206 -8.23 24.23 7.82
C ASN A 206 -7.04 25.15 7.54
N GLY A 207 -6.89 25.58 6.28
CA GLY A 207 -5.74 26.37 5.83
C GLY A 207 -4.48 25.54 5.53
N TYR A 208 -4.59 24.21 5.45
CA TYR A 208 -3.49 23.35 5.00
C TYR A 208 -2.96 23.83 3.65
N THR A 209 -1.64 23.99 3.59
CA THR A 209 -0.89 24.24 2.34
C THR A 209 0.27 23.26 2.28
N PRO A 210 0.43 22.49 1.18
CA PRO A 210 1.46 21.46 1.08
C PRO A 210 2.86 22.01 1.32
N SER A 211 3.70 21.23 2.00
CA SER A 211 5.12 21.57 2.23
C SER A 211 5.37 22.87 3.01
N SER A 212 4.34 23.48 3.62
CA SER A 212 4.53 24.58 4.56
C SER A 212 4.83 24.02 5.95
N SER A 213 6.03 24.28 6.49
CA SER A 213 6.37 23.87 7.86
C SER A 213 5.55 24.61 8.93
N SER A 214 4.77 25.62 8.55
CA SER A 214 4.01 26.51 9.43
C SER A 214 2.52 26.17 9.55
N SER A 215 1.98 25.20 8.79
CA SER A 215 0.55 24.89 8.90
C SER A 215 0.24 24.24 10.25
N THR A 216 -0.64 24.87 11.04
CA THR A 216 -1.16 24.29 12.27
C THR A 216 -1.88 22.97 11.96
N LYS A 217 -1.44 21.89 12.61
CA LYS A 217 -2.10 20.59 12.52
C LYS A 217 -3.22 20.52 13.53
N GLN A 218 -4.44 20.26 13.06
CA GLN A 218 -5.56 19.92 13.92
C GLN A 218 -5.50 18.43 14.28
N SER A 219 -5.79 18.14 15.54
CA SER A 219 -5.79 16.78 16.08
C SER A 219 -7.13 16.11 15.90
N ILE A 220 -7.12 14.85 15.45
CA ILE A 220 -8.22 13.91 15.65
C ILE A 220 -7.82 13.01 16.81
N ILE A 221 -8.45 13.22 17.97
CA ILE A 221 -8.17 12.52 19.22
C ILE A 221 -9.02 11.26 19.27
N THR A 222 -8.36 10.11 19.42
CA THR A 222 -8.96 8.77 19.35
C THR A 222 -8.62 7.88 20.53
N SER A 223 -7.91 8.39 21.54
CA SER A 223 -7.46 7.63 22.71
C SER A 223 -8.57 6.96 23.52
N SER A 224 -9.84 7.35 23.36
CA SER A 224 -11.01 6.73 23.99
C SER A 224 -11.72 5.68 23.11
N ASN A 225 -11.29 5.49 21.86
CA ASN A 225 -12.01 4.69 20.88
C ASN A 225 -11.40 3.28 20.78
N SER A 226 -12.25 2.27 20.57
CA SER A 226 -11.82 0.87 20.34
C SER A 226 -12.02 0.40 18.91
N GLN A 227 -12.72 1.18 18.09
CA GLN A 227 -12.95 0.89 16.68
C GLN A 227 -11.93 1.61 15.81
N SER A 228 -11.72 1.11 14.59
CA SER A 228 -10.90 1.82 13.62
C SER A 228 -11.51 3.17 13.30
N LEU A 229 -10.69 4.24 13.39
CA LEU A 229 -11.12 5.58 13.00
C LEU A 229 -11.51 5.59 11.52
N PHE A 230 -10.67 5.01 10.65
CA PHE A 230 -10.93 4.91 9.22
C PHE A 230 -10.91 3.45 8.76
N SER A 231 -11.98 3.02 8.10
CA SER A 231 -12.06 1.74 7.38
C SER A 231 -12.36 1.99 5.91
N ILE A 232 -11.35 1.78 5.06
CA ILE A 232 -11.38 2.09 3.64
C ILE A 232 -11.44 0.77 2.87
N ALA A 233 -12.52 0.54 2.14
CA ALA A 233 -12.76 -0.73 1.49
C ALA A 233 -13.03 -0.58 -0.01
N ASN A 234 -12.50 -1.52 -0.78
CA ASN A 234 -12.71 -1.61 -2.23
C ASN A 234 -12.41 -0.26 -2.91
N ASN A 235 -13.38 0.36 -3.56
CA ASN A 235 -13.20 1.63 -4.27
C ASN A 235 -13.10 2.88 -3.37
N GLY A 236 -12.97 2.74 -2.05
CA GLY A 236 -12.78 3.86 -1.12
C GLY A 236 -11.40 4.51 -1.27
N HIS A 237 -11.36 5.84 -1.40
CA HIS A 237 -10.14 6.64 -1.46
C HIS A 237 -10.14 7.67 -0.33
N LEU A 238 -9.09 7.66 0.48
CA LEU A 238 -8.90 8.60 1.59
C LEU A 238 -7.60 9.38 1.41
N LYS A 239 -7.68 10.69 1.61
CA LYS A 239 -6.56 11.62 1.65
C LYS A 239 -6.55 12.32 3.01
N LEU A 240 -5.43 12.26 3.73
CA LEU A 240 -5.24 12.86 5.04
C LEU A 240 -4.08 13.85 4.97
N TYR A 241 -4.37 15.14 5.17
CA TYR A 241 -3.39 16.20 4.95
C TYR A 241 -3.21 17.15 6.14
N GLY A 242 -1.97 17.29 6.61
CA GLY A 242 -1.64 18.26 7.64
C GLY A 242 -2.34 17.98 8.98
N LEU A 243 -2.63 16.72 9.30
CA LEU A 243 -3.37 16.32 10.50
C LEU A 243 -2.44 15.79 11.59
N HIS A 244 -2.91 15.81 12.83
CA HIS A 244 -2.26 15.17 13.96
C HIS A 244 -3.16 14.04 14.51
N PHE A 245 -2.56 12.88 14.78
CA PHE A 245 -3.23 11.70 15.32
C PHE A 245 -2.51 11.21 16.57
N ASP A 246 -3.31 10.78 17.54
CA ASP A 246 -2.84 9.97 18.66
C ASP A 246 -2.91 8.47 18.30
N ASN A 247 -3.53 7.67 19.14
CA ASN A 247 -3.82 6.27 18.89
C ASN A 247 -5.15 5.89 19.52
N LEU A 248 -5.68 4.71 19.19
CA LEU A 248 -6.87 4.17 19.84
C LEU A 248 -6.60 3.83 21.32
N LEU A 249 -7.63 3.35 22.04
CA LEU A 249 -7.43 2.69 23.32
C LEU A 249 -6.30 1.66 23.23
N SER A 250 -5.41 1.67 24.22
CA SER A 250 -4.14 0.95 24.18
C SER A 250 -4.27 -0.56 23.98
N ASP A 251 -5.39 -1.14 24.42
CA ASP A 251 -5.76 -2.55 24.32
C ASP A 251 -6.75 -2.87 23.19
N SER A 252 -7.02 -1.89 22.31
CA SER A 252 -7.81 -2.11 21.10
C SER A 252 -7.23 -3.27 20.28
N THR A 253 -8.12 -3.99 19.60
CA THR A 253 -7.77 -5.05 18.64
C THR A 253 -7.86 -4.57 17.19
N ASN A 254 -8.41 -3.38 16.98
CA ASN A 254 -8.58 -2.77 15.67
C ASN A 254 -7.40 -1.83 15.35
N PRO A 255 -6.99 -1.71 14.07
CA PRO A 255 -6.04 -0.68 13.68
C PRO A 255 -6.66 0.72 13.76
N LEU A 256 -5.86 1.78 13.81
CA LEU A 256 -6.39 3.15 13.65
C LEU A 256 -6.93 3.37 12.22
N ILE A 257 -6.20 2.91 11.21
CA ILE A 257 -6.56 2.97 9.79
C ILE A 257 -6.53 1.56 9.19
N TYR A 258 -7.62 1.13 8.57
CA TYR A 258 -7.74 -0.19 7.96
C TYR A 258 -8.03 -0.10 6.46
N LEU A 259 -7.15 -0.68 5.64
CA LEU A 259 -7.35 -0.87 4.21
C LEU A 259 -7.81 -2.31 3.94
N ILE A 260 -8.95 -2.45 3.27
CA ILE A 260 -9.57 -3.75 2.98
C ILE A 260 -9.86 -3.84 1.48
N SER A 261 -9.08 -4.64 0.75
CA SER A 261 -9.45 -5.03 -0.62
C SER A 261 -10.09 -6.41 -0.62
N GLN A 262 -11.13 -6.57 -1.43
CA GLN A 262 -11.65 -7.87 -1.85
C GLN A 262 -11.17 -8.23 -3.26
N SER A 263 -10.36 -7.36 -3.88
CA SER A 263 -9.82 -7.55 -5.22
C SER A 263 -8.32 -7.79 -5.18
N SER A 264 -7.80 -8.27 -6.30
CA SER A 264 -6.38 -8.34 -6.58
C SER A 264 -5.84 -7.05 -7.21
N ASP A 265 -6.56 -5.92 -7.14
CA ASP A 265 -6.03 -4.67 -7.70
C ASP A 265 -5.03 -3.99 -6.74
N LEU A 266 -4.05 -3.30 -7.32
CA LEU A 266 -2.98 -2.62 -6.57
C LEU A 266 -3.32 -1.20 -6.12
N VAL A 267 -4.51 -0.72 -6.46
CA VAL A 267 -4.83 0.72 -6.40
C VAL A 267 -5.93 0.99 -5.38
N ASN A 268 -6.87 0.07 -5.22
CA ASN A 268 -8.08 0.20 -4.43
C ASN A 268 -8.10 -0.84 -3.29
N PRO A 269 -8.41 -0.40 -2.06
CA PRO A 269 -8.61 0.97 -1.62
C PRO A 269 -7.33 1.81 -1.69
N GLN A 270 -7.47 3.13 -1.68
CA GLN A 270 -6.32 4.05 -1.66
C GLN A 270 -6.33 4.90 -0.40
N VAL A 271 -5.17 4.97 0.27
CA VAL A 271 -4.93 5.91 1.37
C VAL A 271 -3.66 6.70 1.08
N ILE A 272 -3.78 8.03 1.14
CA ILE A 272 -2.66 8.97 1.00
C ILE A 272 -2.58 9.79 2.29
N ILE A 273 -1.42 9.78 2.93
CA ILE A 273 -1.11 10.53 4.15
C ILE A 273 0.01 11.51 3.82
N ARG A 274 -0.22 12.81 3.99
CA ARG A 274 0.79 13.84 3.70
C ARG A 274 0.89 14.87 4.81
N ASP A 275 2.13 15.24 5.12
CA ASP A 275 2.42 16.30 6.08
C ASP A 275 1.73 16.05 7.44
N CYS A 276 1.49 14.79 7.83
CA CYS A 276 0.79 14.43 9.05
C CYS A 276 1.76 14.16 10.22
N ALA A 277 1.21 14.05 11.42
CA ALA A 277 1.94 13.60 12.61
C ALA A 277 1.15 12.51 13.35
N PHE A 278 1.83 11.46 13.79
CA PHE A 278 1.32 10.41 14.66
C PHE A 278 2.22 10.33 15.90
N GLU A 279 1.65 10.53 17.09
CA GLU A 279 2.42 10.44 18.33
C GLU A 279 1.57 10.03 19.54
N GLN A 280 2.15 9.21 20.42
CA GLN A 280 1.62 9.09 21.79
C GLN A 280 2.06 10.30 22.61
N SER A 281 1.19 10.73 23.53
CA SER A 281 1.51 11.78 24.50
C SER A 281 2.72 11.38 25.33
N ALA A 282 3.74 12.24 25.37
CA ALA A 282 4.91 12.07 26.25
C ALA A 282 4.63 12.70 27.64
N PRO A 283 5.06 12.09 28.76
CA PRO A 283 5.76 10.80 28.85
C PRO A 283 4.84 9.63 28.48
N ILE A 284 5.40 8.59 27.87
CA ILE A 284 4.65 7.39 27.52
C ILE A 284 4.22 6.69 28.82
N THR A 285 2.92 6.57 29.04
CA THR A 285 2.35 5.95 30.25
C THR A 285 1.67 4.61 29.97
N TYR A 286 1.55 4.23 28.68
CA TYR A 286 0.87 3.01 28.26
C TYR A 286 1.47 2.46 26.95
N GLN A 287 1.35 1.15 26.80
CA GLN A 287 1.81 0.42 25.62
C GLN A 287 0.64 0.01 24.72
N VAL A 288 0.82 0.12 23.41
CA VAL A 288 -0.19 -0.11 22.38
C VAL A 288 -0.12 -1.56 21.84
N THR A 289 -1.25 -2.25 21.75
CA THR A 289 -1.30 -3.64 21.24
C THR A 289 -1.67 -3.76 19.77
N HIS A 290 -2.27 -2.72 19.18
CA HIS A 290 -2.77 -2.75 17.82
C HIS A 290 -1.81 -2.07 16.83
N PRO A 291 -1.91 -2.38 15.53
CA PRO A 291 -1.24 -1.61 14.52
C PRO A 291 -1.83 -0.19 14.37
N LEU A 292 -1.06 0.78 13.89
CA LEU A 292 -1.64 2.06 13.47
C LEU A 292 -2.35 1.91 12.13
N ILE A 293 -1.69 1.25 11.17
CA ILE A 293 -2.20 1.00 9.84
C ILE A 293 -2.16 -0.49 9.57
N ARG A 294 -3.28 -1.08 9.17
CA ARG A 294 -3.35 -2.47 8.72
C ARG A 294 -3.78 -2.51 7.26
N ILE A 295 -3.10 -3.33 6.47
CA ILE A 295 -3.32 -3.43 5.03
C ILE A 295 -3.69 -4.87 4.66
N GLN A 296 -4.88 -5.03 4.11
CA GLN A 296 -5.37 -6.25 3.45
C GLN A 296 -5.65 -5.97 1.97
N GLY A 297 -4.72 -5.31 1.29
CA GLY A 297 -4.81 -4.93 -0.11
C GLY A 297 -4.97 -3.42 -0.34
N GLY A 298 -4.74 -2.99 -1.58
CA GLY A 298 -4.84 -1.60 -2.02
C GLY A 298 -3.53 -0.81 -1.93
N LYS A 299 -3.61 0.51 -2.07
CA LYS A 299 -2.46 1.41 -2.10
C LYS A 299 -2.37 2.26 -0.83
N LEU A 300 -1.19 2.27 -0.22
CA LEU A 300 -0.81 3.21 0.83
C LEU A 300 0.34 4.10 0.35
N THR A 301 0.18 5.41 0.49
CA THR A 301 1.27 6.38 0.31
C THR A 301 1.40 7.23 1.57
N ILE A 302 2.60 7.28 2.14
CA ILE A 302 2.95 8.14 3.27
C ILE A 302 4.06 9.07 2.83
N GLU A 303 3.83 10.37 2.94
CA GLU A 303 4.75 11.40 2.48
C GLU A 303 4.91 12.50 3.54
N ASN A 304 6.14 12.97 3.77
CA ASN A 304 6.43 14.10 4.66
C ASN A 304 5.83 13.97 6.07
N THR A 305 5.72 12.74 6.58
CA THR A 305 4.99 12.46 7.83
C THR A 305 5.95 12.14 8.97
N LEU A 306 5.61 12.57 10.18
CA LEU A 306 6.36 12.24 11.41
C LEU A 306 5.57 11.22 12.23
N ILE A 307 6.17 10.07 12.53
CA ILE A 307 5.58 9.01 13.37
C ILE A 307 6.55 8.74 14.52
N ARG A 308 6.15 9.00 15.76
CA ARG A 308 7.10 8.95 16.88
C ARG A 308 6.52 8.57 18.23
N ASN A 309 7.43 8.20 19.13
CA ASN A 309 7.15 7.97 20.55
C ASN A 309 6.09 6.88 20.75
N TYR A 310 6.24 5.74 20.06
CA TYR A 310 5.34 4.60 20.21
C TYR A 310 6.00 3.48 21.01
N GLU A 311 5.33 2.98 22.04
CA GLU A 311 5.68 1.73 22.71
C GLU A 311 4.62 0.67 22.41
N PHE A 312 4.99 -0.29 21.56
CA PHE A 312 4.15 -1.42 21.23
C PHE A 312 4.44 -2.63 22.11
N LYS A 313 3.40 -3.40 22.43
CA LYS A 313 3.50 -4.73 23.05
C LYS A 313 2.69 -5.76 22.27
N ASN A 314 2.91 -7.04 22.54
CA ASN A 314 2.25 -8.15 21.83
C ASN A 314 2.37 -8.03 20.30
N GLY A 315 3.48 -7.43 19.84
CA GLY A 315 3.77 -7.17 18.44
C GLY A 315 2.86 -6.16 17.75
N GLY A 316 2.28 -5.18 18.47
CA GLY A 316 1.77 -3.94 17.85
C GLY A 316 2.86 -3.28 16.99
N LYS A 317 2.48 -2.49 15.98
CA LYS A 317 3.42 -1.93 14.98
C LYS A 317 2.83 -0.73 14.24
N VAL A 318 3.64 0.00 13.49
CA VAL A 318 3.10 1.12 12.70
C VAL A 318 2.26 0.61 11.52
N ILE A 319 2.83 -0.27 10.68
CA ILE A 319 2.22 -0.79 9.46
C ILE A 319 2.25 -2.32 9.51
N GLN A 320 1.07 -2.93 9.50
CA GLN A 320 0.91 -4.37 9.40
C GLN A 320 0.43 -4.77 8.01
N LEU A 321 1.15 -5.69 7.38
CA LEU A 321 0.84 -6.26 6.08
C LEU A 321 0.28 -7.67 6.28
N ASP A 322 -0.99 -7.85 5.97
CA ASP A 322 -1.61 -9.17 6.09
C ASP A 322 -1.37 -10.00 4.83
N SER A 323 -0.91 -11.24 5.01
CA SER A 323 -0.84 -12.23 3.93
C SER A 323 -2.24 -12.69 3.55
N GLN A 324 -2.62 -12.53 2.28
CA GLN A 324 -3.76 -13.22 1.68
C GLN A 324 -3.38 -13.53 0.22
N THR A 325 -3.49 -14.80 -0.18
CA THR A 325 -2.94 -15.38 -1.44
C THR A 325 -3.39 -14.73 -2.74
N GLU A 326 -4.39 -13.84 -2.70
CA GLU A 326 -4.98 -13.19 -3.87
C GLU A 326 -5.03 -11.66 -3.75
N LYS A 327 -4.67 -11.10 -2.59
CA LYS A 327 -4.80 -9.66 -2.34
C LYS A 327 -3.48 -8.97 -2.62
N GLN A 328 -3.56 -7.88 -3.36
CA GLN A 328 -2.40 -7.12 -3.79
C GLN A 328 -2.34 -5.76 -3.11
N TYR A 329 -1.15 -5.29 -2.77
CA TYR A 329 -0.97 -3.95 -2.22
C TYR A 329 0.30 -3.26 -2.71
N LEU A 330 0.24 -1.94 -2.81
CA LEU A 330 1.39 -1.09 -3.14
C LEU A 330 1.64 -0.12 -1.99
N ILE A 331 2.88 -0.09 -1.50
CA ILE A 331 3.27 0.80 -0.40
C ILE A 331 4.41 1.69 -0.86
N ASP A 332 4.23 2.99 -0.67
CA ASP A 332 5.25 4.00 -0.96
C ASP A 332 5.42 4.92 0.25
N VAL A 333 6.61 4.90 0.86
CA VAL A 333 6.97 5.74 2.02
C VAL A 333 8.07 6.70 1.59
N ILE A 334 7.81 8.00 1.71
CA ILE A 334 8.58 9.06 1.07
C ILE A 334 8.86 10.15 2.11
N ASN A 335 10.12 10.59 2.26
CA ASN A 335 10.50 11.72 3.12
C ASN A 335 9.81 11.70 4.50
N THR A 336 9.73 10.50 5.10
CA THR A 336 8.98 10.24 6.32
C THR A 336 9.95 9.91 7.44
N GLU A 337 9.62 10.31 8.67
CA GLU A 337 10.47 10.06 9.83
C GLU A 337 9.77 9.17 10.86
N PHE A 338 10.43 8.09 11.23
CA PHE A 338 10.05 7.19 12.32
C PHE A 338 11.05 7.38 13.48
N ARG A 339 10.58 7.83 14.65
CA ARG A 339 11.47 8.16 15.78
C ARG A 339 11.00 7.55 17.10
N ASN A 340 11.93 7.01 17.89
CA ASN A 340 11.65 6.54 19.26
C ASN A 340 10.47 5.55 19.27
N ILE A 341 10.61 4.45 18.54
CA ILE A 341 9.59 3.40 18.48
C ILE A 341 10.17 2.13 19.10
N ALA A 342 9.51 1.62 20.14
CA ALA A 342 9.86 0.35 20.76
C ALA A 342 8.74 -0.67 20.53
N GLN A 343 9.10 -1.94 20.34
CA GLN A 343 8.16 -3.04 20.19
C GLN A 343 8.63 -4.22 21.03
N ASP A 344 7.79 -4.63 21.97
CA ASP A 344 7.86 -5.96 22.56
C ASP A 344 6.95 -6.92 21.78
N VAL A 345 7.54 -7.94 21.16
CA VAL A 345 6.82 -8.87 20.30
C VAL A 345 6.07 -9.95 21.06
N GLY A 346 6.42 -10.23 22.32
CA GLY A 346 5.90 -11.42 23.01
C GLY A 346 6.17 -12.70 22.21
N SER A 347 5.12 -13.27 21.59
CA SER A 347 5.20 -14.52 20.81
C SER A 347 5.11 -14.33 19.28
N VAL A 348 5.11 -13.10 18.78
CA VAL A 348 5.01 -12.82 17.33
C VAL A 348 6.32 -12.30 16.72
N GLN A 349 6.30 -11.98 15.42
CA GLN A 349 7.46 -11.45 14.71
C GLN A 349 7.68 -9.96 14.96
N GLY A 350 8.92 -9.50 14.72
CA GLY A 350 9.33 -8.11 14.90
C GLY A 350 8.88 -7.18 13.77
N GLY A 351 9.71 -6.19 13.44
CA GLY A 351 9.36 -5.09 12.56
C GLY A 351 8.43 -4.11 13.27
N ALA A 352 9.00 -3.23 14.11
CA ALA A 352 8.22 -2.25 14.87
C ALA A 352 7.52 -1.24 13.97
N VAL A 353 8.09 -0.96 12.79
CA VAL A 353 7.50 -0.06 11.80
C VAL A 353 6.73 -0.82 10.75
N ILE A 354 7.36 -1.72 9.99
CA ILE A 354 6.69 -2.46 8.93
C ILE A 354 6.89 -3.95 9.17
N SER A 355 5.79 -4.70 9.24
CA SER A 355 5.85 -6.15 9.43
C SER A 355 4.78 -6.86 8.62
N GLY A 356 5.17 -7.94 7.92
CA GLY A 356 4.20 -8.83 7.29
C GLY A 356 4.74 -9.58 6.09
N ASN A 357 3.84 -10.00 5.19
CA ASN A 357 4.18 -10.87 4.07
C ASN A 357 4.15 -10.18 2.72
N ILE A 358 5.24 -10.22 1.96
CA ILE A 358 5.42 -9.56 0.65
C ILE A 358 5.61 -10.59 -0.47
N ASP A 359 4.63 -10.71 -1.36
CA ASP A 359 4.67 -11.65 -2.50
C ASP A 359 4.77 -10.90 -3.85
N SER A 360 4.92 -11.60 -5.01
CA SER A 360 5.32 -11.07 -6.34
C SER A 360 4.74 -9.75 -6.79
N ILE A 361 3.55 -9.44 -6.32
CA ILE A 361 2.74 -8.36 -6.84
C ILE A 361 2.63 -7.22 -5.82
N ASN A 362 3.28 -7.34 -4.66
CA ASN A 362 3.19 -6.40 -3.56
C ASN A 362 4.45 -5.54 -3.42
N PRO A 363 4.65 -4.48 -4.22
CA PRO A 363 5.84 -3.66 -4.11
C PRO A 363 5.83 -2.83 -2.82
N LEU A 364 6.96 -2.85 -2.11
CA LEU A 364 7.27 -1.93 -1.03
C LEU A 364 8.40 -1.00 -1.47
N ARG A 365 8.12 0.30 -1.51
CA ARG A 365 9.11 1.34 -1.77
C ARG A 365 9.27 2.23 -0.55
N ILE A 366 10.51 2.45 -0.14
CA ILE A 366 10.87 3.38 0.91
C ILE A 366 11.99 4.24 0.38
N ARG A 367 11.74 5.54 0.26
CA ARG A 367 12.63 6.41 -0.49
C ARG A 367 12.70 7.82 0.07
N ASP A 368 13.63 8.59 -0.51
CA ASP A 368 13.80 10.02 -0.33
C ASP A 368 13.94 10.46 1.12
N LYS A 369 15.15 10.58 1.65
CA LYS A 369 15.43 11.12 3.01
C LYS A 369 14.59 10.51 4.14
N THR A 370 13.98 9.34 3.91
CA THR A 370 13.21 8.63 4.93
C THR A 370 14.17 8.22 6.03
N LEU A 371 13.78 8.48 7.28
CA LEU A 371 14.63 8.29 8.46
C LEU A 371 13.96 7.32 9.44
N PHE A 372 14.69 6.28 9.81
CA PHE A 372 14.40 5.40 10.95
C PHE A 372 15.41 5.73 12.05
N ASN A 373 14.96 6.26 13.18
CA ASN A 373 15.85 6.70 14.25
C ASN A 373 15.39 6.18 15.61
N ASN A 374 16.29 5.50 16.31
CA ASN A 374 16.06 4.95 17.65
C ASN A 374 14.81 4.04 17.66
N ILE A 375 14.91 2.92 16.94
CA ILE A 375 13.82 1.96 16.80
C ILE A 375 14.29 0.61 17.34
N THR A 376 13.54 0.03 18.26
CA THR A 376 13.90 -1.25 18.89
C THR A 376 12.74 -2.25 18.79
N SER A 377 13.04 -3.48 18.37
CA SER A 377 12.13 -4.62 18.49
C SER A 377 12.81 -5.74 19.26
N THR A 378 12.08 -6.42 20.16
CA THR A 378 12.56 -7.66 20.78
C THR A 378 12.51 -8.86 19.83
N GLY A 379 11.89 -8.72 18.65
CA GLY A 379 11.84 -9.75 17.60
C GLY A 379 12.77 -9.46 16.41
N GLN A 380 12.63 -10.26 15.36
CA GLN A 380 13.42 -10.12 14.13
C GLN A 380 13.15 -8.81 13.41
N GLY A 381 14.21 -8.10 12.98
CA GLY A 381 14.08 -6.81 12.31
C GLY A 381 13.64 -5.71 13.28
N GLY A 382 14.52 -4.77 13.63
CA GLY A 382 14.12 -3.65 14.49
C GLY A 382 13.03 -2.79 13.87
N CYS A 383 13.26 -2.37 12.62
CA CYS A 383 12.34 -1.51 11.87
C CYS A 383 11.40 -2.32 10.98
N ILE A 384 11.99 -3.24 10.19
CA ILE A 384 11.30 -3.93 9.10
C ILE A 384 11.49 -5.44 9.28
N TYR A 385 10.38 -6.17 9.28
CA TYR A 385 10.34 -7.62 9.16
C TYR A 385 9.46 -7.99 7.97
N LEU A 386 10.02 -8.67 6.97
CA LEU A 386 9.22 -9.13 5.83
C LEU A 386 9.54 -10.57 5.47
N SER A 387 8.52 -11.32 5.08
CA SER A 387 8.68 -12.67 4.54
C SER A 387 7.82 -12.88 3.31
N GLY A 388 8.19 -13.73 2.36
CA GLY A 388 7.30 -14.01 1.22
C GLY A 388 8.01 -14.53 -0.02
N TRP A 389 7.30 -14.56 -1.14
CA TRP A 389 7.73 -15.19 -2.38
C TRP A 389 7.63 -14.24 -3.57
N GLU A 390 8.70 -14.11 -4.36
CA GLU A 390 8.80 -13.16 -5.48
C GLU A 390 8.64 -11.67 -5.11
N GLY A 391 8.60 -11.31 -3.83
CA GLY A 391 8.39 -9.93 -3.37
C GLY A 391 9.42 -8.93 -3.91
N THR A 392 8.99 -7.69 -4.13
CA THR A 392 9.85 -6.60 -4.62
C THR A 392 9.97 -5.49 -3.59
N ILE A 393 11.19 -5.25 -3.11
CA ILE A 393 11.52 -4.22 -2.13
C ILE A 393 12.52 -3.24 -2.73
N GLU A 394 12.23 -1.94 -2.60
CA GLU A 394 13.10 -0.86 -3.06
C GLU A 394 13.35 0.11 -1.91
N LEU A 395 14.61 0.25 -1.51
CA LEU A 395 15.09 1.21 -0.53
C LEU A 395 16.05 2.17 -1.24
N SER A 396 15.73 3.46 -1.28
CA SER A 396 16.57 4.47 -1.95
C SER A 396 16.73 5.72 -1.09
N LYS A 397 17.96 6.12 -0.73
CA LYS A 397 18.22 7.32 0.10
C LYS A 397 17.56 7.26 1.47
N VAL A 398 17.63 6.10 2.12
CA VAL A 398 17.03 5.83 3.44
C VAL A 398 18.12 5.79 4.51
N THR A 399 17.88 6.41 5.66
CA THR A 399 18.81 6.40 6.79
C THR A 399 18.23 5.62 7.97
N PHE A 400 19.00 4.69 8.51
CA PHE A 400 18.72 3.97 9.75
C PHE A 400 19.74 4.36 10.81
N ILE A 401 19.28 4.80 11.98
CA ILE A 401 20.12 5.26 13.08
C ILE A 401 19.69 4.56 14.37
N GLN A 402 20.64 3.89 15.03
CA GLN A 402 20.45 3.27 16.35
C GLN A 402 19.26 2.31 16.38
N CYS A 403 19.08 1.53 15.31
CA CYS A 403 18.00 0.56 15.22
C CYS A 403 18.45 -0.81 15.74
N LYS A 404 17.59 -1.46 16.53
CA LYS A 404 17.88 -2.72 17.21
C LYS A 404 16.78 -3.76 16.99
N GLY A 405 17.19 -5.00 16.73
CA GLY A 405 16.32 -6.15 16.48
C GLY A 405 17.04 -7.44 16.86
N MET A 406 16.31 -8.54 17.09
CA MET A 406 16.90 -9.81 17.51
C MET A 406 17.95 -10.32 16.51
N ASN A 407 17.58 -10.41 15.24
CA ASN A 407 18.45 -10.59 14.07
C ASN A 407 18.07 -9.52 13.04
N GLY A 408 19.07 -8.92 12.38
CA GLY A 408 18.85 -7.76 11.51
C GLY A 408 18.43 -6.54 12.31
N GLY A 409 19.39 -5.83 12.92
CA GLY A 409 19.10 -4.72 13.84
C GLY A 409 18.12 -3.68 13.29
N SER A 410 18.14 -3.44 11.97
CA SER A 410 17.15 -2.63 11.26
C SER A 410 16.17 -3.48 10.46
N ILE A 411 16.69 -4.37 9.62
CA ILE A 411 15.90 -5.07 8.60
C ILE A 411 16.15 -6.57 8.72
N TYR A 412 15.07 -7.34 8.77
CA TYR A 412 15.09 -8.78 8.61
C TYR A 412 14.17 -9.18 7.46
N LEU A 413 14.73 -9.88 6.47
CA LEU A 413 13.99 -10.40 5.33
C LEU A 413 14.09 -11.93 5.33
N TYR A 414 12.98 -12.59 5.02
CA TYR A 414 12.92 -14.02 4.75
C TYR A 414 12.17 -14.23 3.44
N LEU A 415 12.88 -13.99 2.34
CA LEU A 415 12.31 -13.95 1.00
C LEU A 415 12.76 -15.14 0.18
N GLU A 416 11.82 -15.76 -0.52
CA GLU A 416 12.05 -16.93 -1.35
C GLU A 416 11.69 -16.65 -2.81
N GLY A 417 12.11 -17.55 -3.69
CA GLY A 417 11.74 -17.64 -5.11
C GLY A 417 11.70 -16.32 -5.88
N GLY A 418 12.75 -15.95 -6.60
CA GLY A 418 12.71 -14.80 -7.51
C GLY A 418 12.47 -13.42 -6.87
N SER A 419 12.40 -13.34 -5.54
CA SER A 419 12.27 -12.06 -4.81
C SER A 419 13.43 -11.13 -5.16
N SER A 420 13.14 -9.84 -5.24
CA SER A 420 14.13 -8.81 -5.54
C SER A 420 14.16 -7.74 -4.47
N ILE A 421 15.38 -7.37 -4.09
CA ILE A 421 15.64 -6.24 -3.20
C ILE A 421 16.66 -5.32 -3.85
N THR A 422 16.34 -4.04 -3.88
CA THR A 422 17.25 -2.96 -4.29
C THR A 422 17.51 -2.06 -3.09
N ILE A 423 18.77 -1.86 -2.74
CA ILE A 423 19.21 -0.93 -1.70
C ILE A 423 20.20 0.03 -2.33
N GLU A 424 19.83 1.31 -2.41
CA GLU A 424 20.60 2.35 -3.08
C GLU A 424 20.73 3.59 -2.19
N GLU A 425 21.95 4.11 -2.03
CA GLU A 425 22.21 5.33 -1.24
C GLU A 425 21.67 5.27 0.21
N CYS A 426 21.60 4.09 0.81
CA CYS A 426 21.12 3.92 2.18
C CYS A 426 22.26 3.95 3.21
N GLU A 427 21.98 4.48 4.40
CA GLU A 427 22.94 4.56 5.52
C GLU A 427 22.43 3.75 6.72
N PHE A 428 23.32 3.02 7.40
CA PHE A 428 23.03 2.30 8.64
C PHE A 428 24.05 2.71 9.71
N LYS A 429 23.62 3.47 10.72
CA LYS A 429 24.49 4.11 11.72
C LYS A 429 24.17 3.58 13.11
N GLY A 430 25.07 2.75 13.66
CA GLY A 430 24.90 2.20 15.01
C GLY A 430 23.72 1.24 15.15
N CYS A 431 23.32 0.59 14.05
CA CYS A 431 22.30 -0.46 14.08
C CYS A 431 22.92 -1.80 14.49
N GLU A 432 22.28 -2.53 15.39
CA GLU A 432 22.84 -3.74 15.99
C GLU A 432 21.79 -4.82 16.25
N SER A 433 22.22 -6.09 16.14
CA SER A 433 21.43 -7.23 16.60
C SER A 433 21.55 -7.35 18.11
N ILE A 434 20.42 -7.56 18.79
CA ILE A 434 20.39 -7.80 20.26
C ILE A 434 20.33 -9.28 20.63
N GLY A 435 20.24 -10.17 19.64
CA GLY A 435 20.30 -11.62 19.85
C GLY A 435 21.70 -12.09 20.23
N ASN A 436 21.77 -13.29 20.81
CA ASN A 436 23.01 -13.89 21.32
C ASN A 436 23.74 -14.80 20.32
N ASN A 437 23.21 -14.96 19.11
CA ASN A 437 23.84 -15.76 18.07
C ASN A 437 24.82 -14.90 17.25
N LYS A 438 26.04 -15.41 17.06
CA LYS A 438 27.10 -14.75 16.29
C LYS A 438 26.80 -14.67 14.79
N ASP A 439 25.87 -15.49 14.31
CA ASP A 439 25.47 -15.55 12.90
C ASP A 439 24.38 -14.52 12.55
N TYR A 440 23.94 -13.70 13.52
CA TYR A 440 22.94 -12.67 13.27
C TYR A 440 23.53 -11.43 12.59
N GLY A 441 22.74 -10.87 11.67
CA GLY A 441 23.10 -9.66 10.94
C GLY A 441 22.95 -8.42 11.83
N GLY A 442 24.01 -7.61 11.92
CA GLY A 442 24.04 -6.41 12.75
C GLY A 442 22.98 -5.39 12.35
N ALA A 443 23.00 -4.91 11.10
CA ALA A 443 22.00 -3.97 10.59
C ALA A 443 20.92 -4.65 9.73
N ILE A 444 21.32 -5.56 8.84
CA ILE A 444 20.45 -6.27 7.91
C ILE A 444 20.72 -7.77 8.02
N PHE A 445 19.66 -8.58 7.98
CA PHE A 445 19.72 -10.02 7.75
C PHE A 445 18.73 -10.39 6.65
N MET A 446 19.12 -11.27 5.73
CA MET A 446 18.31 -11.71 4.58
C MET A 446 18.50 -13.20 4.31
#